data_AF-A0A9Q9ITG0-F1
#
_entry.id   AF-A0A9Q9ITG0-F1
#
_cell.length_a   1.000
_cell.length_b   1.000
_cell.length_c   1.000
_cell.angle_alpha   90.00
_cell.angle_beta   90.00
_cell.angle_gamma   90.00
#
_symmetry.space_group_name_H-M   'P 1'
#
loop_
_entity.id
_entity.type
_entity.pdbx_description
1 polymer ?
#
loop_
_entity_poly.entity_id
_entity_poly.type
_entity_poly.pdbx_seq_one_letter_code
_entity_poly.pdbx_strand_id
1 'polypeptide(L)'
;MSISDTHPTTSGQVKHHARVRHTTWWAWDPRIVSTVLMALIYLGQLGLRASSPDPERGARRAGVAGVLGFAIVPVVHFSVVWWRSLHQPATLLAPDPSPPIDVFMLVALLLCTAATMTTAAWLLLRRLGTLRPPAPPAPRPAGTERRRTPAGAGR
;
A
#
# COMPACT_ATOMS: atom_id res chain seq x y z
N MET A 1 73.59 44.20 29.69
CA MET A 1 72.49 45.03 29.14
C MET A 1 72.26 44.57 27.70
N SER A 2 71.01 44.52 27.27
CA SER A 2 70.52 44.03 25.96
C SER A 2 70.20 42.53 25.87
N ILE A 3 69.08 42.15 26.52
CA ILE A 3 68.21 41.09 25.98
C ILE A 3 67.28 41.82 25.01
N SER A 4 67.59 41.71 23.73
CA SER A 4 66.74 42.18 22.65
C SER A 4 66.76 41.09 21.59
N ASP A 5 65.78 40.20 21.61
CA ASP A 5 65.31 39.52 20.42
C ASP A 5 63.80 39.31 20.57
N THR A 6 63.09 40.06 19.74
CA THR A 6 61.65 40.10 19.56
C THR A 6 61.26 39.19 18.38
N HIS A 7 60.06 38.60 18.50
CA HIS A 7 59.22 37.94 17.47
C HIS A 7 59.49 36.47 17.08
N PRO A 8 58.48 35.76 16.53
CA PRO A 8 57.05 36.06 16.41
C PRO A 8 56.16 35.06 17.19
N THR A 9 55.03 35.56 17.69
CA THR A 9 53.88 34.74 18.06
C THR A 9 53.41 33.96 16.84
N THR A 10 53.74 32.66 16.76
CA THR A 10 53.06 31.73 15.86
C THR A 10 51.62 31.62 16.34
N SER A 11 50.78 32.55 15.88
CA SER A 11 49.34 32.37 15.82
C SER A 11 49.10 31.22 14.86
N GLY A 12 49.26 30.00 15.39
CA GLY A 12 48.98 28.75 14.70
C GLY A 12 47.53 28.80 14.25
N GLN A 13 47.36 29.20 12.99
CA GLN A 13 46.10 29.28 12.27
C GLN A 13 45.36 27.95 12.43
N VAL A 14 44.42 27.91 13.37
CA VAL A 14 43.45 26.81 13.48
C VAL A 14 42.53 26.96 12.29
N LYS A 15 42.96 26.42 11.14
CA LYS A 15 42.14 26.35 9.93
C LYS A 15 40.98 25.42 10.23
N HIS A 16 39.87 25.97 10.70
CA HIS A 16 38.60 25.26 10.79
C HIS A 16 38.12 24.99 9.35
N HIS A 17 38.63 23.91 8.75
CA HIS A 17 38.09 23.37 7.51
C HIS A 17 36.68 22.86 7.81
N ALA A 18 35.70 23.75 7.64
CA ALA A 18 34.30 23.39 7.60
C ALA A 18 34.12 22.41 6.44
N ARG A 19 34.01 21.11 6.75
CA ARG A 19 33.65 20.11 5.74
C ARG A 19 32.20 20.37 5.37
N VAL A 20 31.98 20.81 4.13
CA VAL A 20 30.64 20.82 3.54
C VAL A 20 30.17 19.38 3.50
N ARG A 21 29.25 19.04 4.40
CA ARG A 21 28.53 17.79 4.33
C ARG A 21 27.45 17.98 3.27
N HIS A 22 27.68 17.41 2.10
CA HIS A 22 26.65 17.33 1.08
C HIS A 22 25.50 16.48 1.64
N THR A 23 24.38 17.13 1.93
CA THR A 23 23.12 16.47 2.20
C THR A 23 22.50 16.08 0.87
N THR A 24 22.28 14.79 0.68
CA THR A 24 21.55 14.27 -0.48
C THR A 24 20.06 14.48 -0.21
N TRP A 25 19.44 15.47 -0.86
CA TRP A 25 18.01 15.80 -0.70
C TRP A 25 17.08 14.79 -1.38
N TRP A 26 17.60 13.98 -2.31
CA TRP A 26 16.87 12.93 -2.98
C TRP A 26 17.72 11.66 -3.11
N ALA A 27 17.18 10.55 -2.62
CA ALA A 27 17.82 9.25 -2.72
C ALA A 27 17.42 8.57 -4.03
N TRP A 28 18.41 8.18 -4.82
CA TRP A 28 18.25 7.40 -6.05
C TRP A 28 18.14 5.88 -5.79
N ASP A 29 17.66 5.48 -4.60
CA ASP A 29 17.46 4.07 -4.30
C ASP A 29 16.36 3.51 -5.24
N PRO A 30 16.61 2.37 -5.92
CA PRO A 30 15.65 1.79 -6.86
C PRO A 30 14.30 1.45 -6.22
N ARG A 31 14.25 1.21 -4.90
CA ARG A 31 12.99 1.02 -4.16
C ARG A 31 12.16 2.30 -4.15
N ILE A 32 12.78 3.44 -3.88
CA ILE A 32 12.08 4.74 -3.81
C ILE A 32 11.67 5.17 -5.22
N VAL A 33 12.56 5.04 -6.20
CA VAL A 33 12.24 5.42 -7.58
C VAL A 33 11.12 4.55 -8.15
N SER A 34 11.16 3.23 -7.94
CA SER A 34 10.13 2.31 -8.45
C SER A 34 8.79 2.49 -7.74
N THR A 35 8.77 2.73 -6.42
CA THR A 35 7.52 3.01 -5.68
C THR A 35 6.90 4.35 -6.06
N VAL A 36 7.70 5.39 -6.26
CA VAL A 36 7.21 6.68 -6.79
C VAL A 36 6.65 6.52 -8.20
N LEU A 37 7.33 5.76 -9.06
CA LEU A 37 6.82 5.48 -10.40
C LEU A 37 5.49 4.70 -10.37
N MET A 38 5.38 3.68 -9.51
CA MET A 38 4.12 2.97 -9.29
C MET A 38 3.02 3.94 -8.81
N ALA A 39 3.31 4.81 -7.84
CA ALA A 39 2.37 5.80 -7.35
C ALA A 39 1.91 6.76 -8.46
N LEU A 40 2.82 7.23 -9.32
CA LEU A 40 2.48 8.09 -10.46
C LEU A 40 1.58 7.38 -11.48
N ILE A 41 1.80 6.09 -11.76
CA ILE A 41 0.93 5.32 -12.66
C ILE A 41 -0.48 5.17 -12.05
N TYR A 42 -0.59 4.90 -10.75
CA TYR A 42 -1.87 4.81 -10.05
C TYR A 42 -2.60 6.16 -10.00
N LEU A 43 -1.90 7.26 -9.71
CA LEU A 43 -2.46 8.61 -9.76
C LEU A 43 -2.87 8.98 -11.19
N GLY A 44 -2.08 8.60 -12.19
CA GLY A 44 -2.41 8.76 -13.61
C GLY A 44 -3.70 8.01 -13.97
N GLN A 45 -3.88 6.78 -13.47
CA GLN A 45 -5.10 6.00 -13.67
C GLN A 45 -6.32 6.69 -13.03
N LEU A 46 -6.20 7.18 -11.79
CA LEU A 46 -7.27 7.93 -11.12
C LEU A 46 -7.62 9.22 -11.86
N GLY A 47 -6.60 9.99 -12.25
CA GLY A 47 -6.76 11.21 -13.03
C GLY A 47 -7.45 10.95 -14.37
N LEU A 48 -7.08 9.88 -15.07
CA LEU A 48 -7.66 9.52 -16.36
C LEU A 48 -9.14 9.15 -16.25
N ARG A 49 -9.57 8.53 -15.14
CA ARG A 49 -11.00 8.30 -14.87
C ARG A 49 -11.72 9.60 -14.53
N ALA A 50 -11.10 10.46 -13.73
CA ALA A 50 -11.69 11.71 -13.28
C ALA A 50 -11.83 12.76 -14.40
N SER A 51 -10.90 12.78 -15.35
CA SER A 51 -10.85 13.77 -16.43
C SER A 51 -11.53 13.32 -17.73
N SER A 52 -12.08 12.10 -17.79
CA SER A 52 -12.66 11.56 -19.01
C SER A 52 -14.11 12.05 -19.21
N PRO A 53 -14.43 12.71 -20.34
CA PRO A 53 -15.79 13.16 -20.64
C PRO A 53 -16.77 12.02 -20.90
N ASP A 54 -16.24 10.89 -21.41
CA ASP A 54 -16.97 9.65 -21.65
C ASP A 54 -16.53 8.61 -20.60
N PRO A 55 -17.41 8.24 -19.65
CA PRO A 55 -17.09 7.28 -18.59
C PRO A 55 -16.63 5.92 -19.12
N GLU A 56 -17.16 5.47 -20.26
CA GLU A 56 -16.89 4.15 -20.81
C GLU A 56 -15.50 4.10 -21.48
N ARG A 57 -15.17 5.14 -22.25
CA ARG A 57 -13.83 5.30 -22.84
C ARG A 57 -12.77 5.57 -21.78
N GLY A 58 -13.11 6.35 -20.75
CA GLY A 58 -12.27 6.59 -19.59
C GLY A 58 -11.96 5.31 -18.83
N ALA A 59 -12.98 4.46 -18.62
CA ALA A 59 -12.80 3.16 -17.98
C ALA A 59 -11.88 2.23 -18.78
N ARG A 60 -12.02 2.17 -20.11
CA ARG A 60 -11.13 1.36 -20.97
C ARG A 60 -9.68 1.82 -20.89
N ARG A 61 -9.41 3.12 -21.03
CA ARG A 61 -8.04 3.66 -20.98
C ARG A 61 -7.43 3.51 -19.58
N ALA A 62 -8.23 3.70 -18.54
CA ALA A 62 -7.81 3.48 -17.16
C ALA A 62 -7.54 1.99 -16.87
N GLY A 63 -8.26 1.06 -17.51
CA GLY A 63 -7.97 -0.36 -17.44
C GLY A 63 -6.58 -0.70 -18.00
N VAL A 64 -6.23 -0.15 -19.16
CA VAL A 64 -4.89 -0.32 -19.76
C VAL A 64 -3.79 0.26 -18.85
N ALA A 65 -4.00 1.46 -18.30
CA ALA A 65 -3.08 2.06 -17.34
C ALA A 65 -2.93 1.21 -16.06
N GLY A 66 -4.01 0.58 -15.59
CA GLY A 66 -4.00 -0.35 -14.46
C GLY A 66 -3.18 -1.61 -14.73
N VAL A 67 -3.29 -2.19 -15.94
CA VAL A 67 -2.46 -3.33 -16.35
C VAL A 67 -0.98 -2.95 -16.40
N LEU A 68 -0.65 -1.77 -16.92
CA LEU A 68 0.73 -1.26 -16.93
C LEU A 68 1.26 -1.05 -15.51
N GLY A 69 0.42 -0.53 -14.60
CA GLY A 69 0.73 -0.43 -13.17
C GLY A 69 0.97 -1.78 -12.52
N PHE A 70 0.18 -2.81 -12.85
CA PHE A 70 0.39 -4.16 -12.34
C PHE A 70 1.73 -4.76 -12.80
N ALA A 71 2.12 -4.52 -14.05
CA ALA A 71 3.41 -5.00 -14.58
C ALA A 71 4.63 -4.42 -13.84
N ILE A 72 4.49 -3.28 -13.14
CA ILE A 72 5.58 -2.66 -12.37
C ILE A 72 5.74 -3.26 -10.97
N VAL A 73 4.72 -3.94 -10.44
CA VAL A 73 4.74 -4.52 -9.09
C VAL A 73 5.89 -5.52 -8.91
N PRO A 74 6.16 -6.46 -9.85
CA PRO A 74 7.32 -7.34 -9.75
C PRO A 74 8.64 -6.58 -9.74
N VAL A 75 8.77 -5.52 -10.55
CA VAL A 75 9.97 -4.68 -10.60
C VAL A 75 10.21 -4.01 -9.25
N VAL A 76 9.17 -3.46 -8.63
CA VAL A 76 9.23 -2.88 -7.28
C VAL A 76 9.62 -3.94 -6.24
N HIS A 77 9.00 -5.12 -6.28
CA HIS A 77 9.28 -6.20 -5.32
C HIS A 77 10.72 -6.69 -5.41
N PHE A 78 11.17 -7.02 -6.62
CA PHE A 78 12.52 -7.52 -6.84
C PHE A 78 13.59 -6.43 -6.85
N SER A 79 13.22 -5.14 -6.88
CA SER A 79 14.19 -4.03 -6.72
C SER A 79 15.05 -4.20 -5.46
N VAL A 80 14.47 -4.75 -4.39
CA VAL A 80 15.11 -5.03 -3.09
C VAL A 80 16.19 -6.10 -3.20
N VAL A 81 15.99 -7.08 -4.08
CA VAL A 81 16.85 -8.26 -4.23
C VAL A 81 17.91 -8.05 -5.31
N TRP A 82 17.52 -7.45 -6.44
CA TRP A 82 18.40 -7.21 -7.58
C TRP A 82 19.42 -6.09 -7.32
N TRP A 83 19.00 -5.04 -6.63
CA TRP A 83 19.89 -3.98 -6.20
C TRP A 83 20.07 -4.09 -4.68
N ARG A 84 21.20 -4.65 -4.25
CA ARG A 84 21.62 -4.67 -2.84
C ARG A 84 21.74 -3.24 -2.30
N SER A 85 20.63 -2.69 -1.82
CA SER A 85 20.55 -1.37 -1.19
C SER A 85 21.31 -1.34 0.15
N LEU A 86 21.71 -0.15 0.60
CA LEU A 86 22.26 0.09 1.95
C LEU A 86 21.27 -0.22 3.08
N HIS A 87 19.99 -0.38 2.77
CA HIS A 87 18.96 -0.74 3.73
C HIS A 87 18.92 -2.23 4.01
N GLN A 88 18.74 -2.56 5.28
CA GLN A 88 18.73 -3.94 5.77
C GLN A 88 17.81 -4.85 4.93
N PRO A 89 18.27 -6.09 4.64
CA PRO A 89 17.48 -7.05 3.88
C PRO A 89 16.26 -7.52 4.68
N ALA A 90 15.29 -8.12 3.98
CA ALA A 90 14.08 -8.64 4.60
C ALA A 90 14.42 -9.68 5.68
N THR A 91 13.92 -9.50 6.91
CA THR A 91 14.28 -10.39 8.03
C THR A 91 13.59 -11.75 7.96
N LEU A 92 12.37 -11.84 7.41
CA LEU A 92 11.54 -13.07 7.43
C LEU A 92 11.33 -13.73 6.06
N LEU A 93 11.47 -12.95 5.01
CA LEU A 93 11.30 -13.38 3.61
C LEU A 93 12.64 -13.38 2.87
N ALA A 94 13.76 -13.32 3.60
CA ALA A 94 15.07 -13.53 3.01
C ALA A 94 15.16 -14.94 2.42
N PRO A 95 15.98 -15.13 1.36
CA PRO A 95 16.28 -16.45 0.81
C PRO A 95 16.95 -17.39 1.83
N ASP A 96 17.54 -16.83 2.89
CA ASP A 96 18.23 -17.59 3.92
C ASP A 96 17.24 -18.24 4.91
N PRO A 97 17.44 -19.53 5.25
CA PRO A 97 16.51 -20.30 6.07
C PRO A 97 16.51 -19.91 7.56
N SER A 98 17.43 -19.04 7.99
CA SER A 98 17.49 -18.55 9.38
C SER A 98 17.21 -17.05 9.40
N PRO A 99 15.99 -16.63 9.81
CA PRO A 99 15.68 -15.22 9.94
C PRO A 99 16.49 -14.63 11.10
N PRO A 100 17.27 -13.54 10.91
CA PRO A 100 18.03 -12.90 11.97
C PRO A 100 17.10 -12.05 12.85
N ILE A 101 16.16 -12.70 13.54
CA ILE A 101 15.18 -12.09 14.45
C ILE A 101 15.24 -12.78 15.82
N ASP A 102 15.16 -11.99 16.88
CA ASP A 102 15.04 -12.52 18.24
C ASP A 102 13.71 -13.28 18.41
N VAL A 103 13.73 -14.37 19.18
CA VAL A 103 12.56 -15.24 19.39
C VAL A 103 11.39 -14.48 20.00
N PHE A 104 11.62 -13.56 20.94
CA PHE A 104 10.55 -12.76 21.53
C PHE A 104 9.94 -11.79 20.51
N MET A 105 10.76 -11.20 19.64
CA MET A 105 10.28 -10.34 18.56
C MET A 105 9.48 -11.14 17.53
N LEU A 106 9.91 -12.35 17.20
CA LEU A 106 9.18 -13.25 16.29
C LEU A 106 7.82 -13.64 16.86
N VAL A 107 7.76 -14.04 18.14
CA VAL A 107 6.51 -14.39 18.82
C VAL A 107 5.56 -13.20 18.86
N ALA A 108 6.05 -12.01 19.22
CA ALA A 108 5.25 -10.79 19.22
C ALA A 108 4.67 -10.50 17.82
N LEU A 109 5.49 -10.60 16.78
CA LEU A 109 5.05 -10.41 15.40
C LEU A 109 3.98 -11.41 14.99
N LEU A 110 4.18 -12.70 15.26
CA LEU A 110 3.23 -13.76 14.92
C LEU A 110 1.91 -13.58 15.67
N LEU A 111 1.97 -13.20 16.94
CA LEU A 111 0.77 -12.93 17.76
C LEU A 111 -0.02 -11.75 17.21
N CYS A 112 0.65 -10.62 16.93
CA CYS A 112 0.01 -9.43 16.36
C CYS A 112 -0.58 -9.70 14.96
N THR A 113 0.14 -10.47 14.14
CA THR A 113 -0.32 -10.87 12.79
C THR A 113 -1.54 -11.77 12.89
N ALA A 114 -1.51 -12.80 13.73
CA ALA A 114 -2.62 -13.72 13.94
C ALA A 114 -3.85 -12.98 14.50
N ALA A 115 -3.65 -12.08 15.47
CA ALA A 115 -4.72 -11.25 16.02
C ALA A 115 -5.37 -10.39 14.93
N THR A 116 -4.56 -9.69 14.13
CA THR A 116 -5.06 -8.82 13.05
C THR A 116 -5.79 -9.62 11.97
N MET A 117 -5.25 -10.77 11.55
CA MET A 117 -5.88 -11.66 10.57
C MET A 117 -7.21 -12.20 11.09
N THR A 118 -7.26 -12.58 12.37
CA THR A 118 -8.49 -13.06 13.00
C THR A 118 -9.54 -11.97 13.08
N THR A 119 -9.16 -10.75 13.50
CA THR A 119 -10.06 -9.58 13.52
C THR A 119 -10.56 -9.24 12.12
N ALA A 120 -9.68 -9.22 11.11
CA ALA A 120 -10.06 -8.96 9.73
C ALA A 120 -11.02 -10.03 9.18
N ALA A 121 -10.75 -11.31 9.42
CA ALA A 121 -11.62 -12.42 9.04
C ALA A 121 -12.99 -12.30 9.72
N TRP A 122 -13.02 -11.98 11.01
CA TRP A 122 -14.27 -11.77 11.74
C TRP A 122 -15.09 -10.59 11.19
N LEU A 123 -14.44 -9.46 10.89
CA LEU A 123 -15.09 -8.31 10.26
C LEU A 123 -15.64 -8.66 8.88
N LEU A 124 -14.89 -9.42 8.09
CA LEU A 124 -15.32 -9.87 6.77
C LEU A 124 -16.55 -10.80 6.86
N LEU A 125 -16.54 -11.77 7.76
CA LEU A 125 -17.68 -12.67 7.99
C LEU A 125 -18.92 -11.90 8.45
N ARG A 126 -18.74 -10.89 9.32
CA ARG A 126 -19.84 -9.99 9.71
C ARG A 126 -20.39 -9.20 8.53
N ARG A 127 -19.52 -8.68 7.66
CA ARG A 127 -19.92 -7.97 6.44
C ARG A 127 -20.66 -8.87 5.45
N LEU A 128 -20.30 -10.16 5.36
CA LEU A 128 -20.99 -11.10 4.49
C LEU A 128 -22.39 -11.45 5.04
N GLY A 129 -22.54 -11.49 6.37
CA GLY A 129 -23.84 -11.66 7.02
C GLY A 129 -24.82 -10.53 6.74
N THR A 130 -24.34 -9.28 6.62
CA THR A 130 -25.21 -8.12 6.32
C THR A 130 -25.66 -8.05 4.85
N LEU A 131 -24.91 -8.67 3.95
CA LEU A 131 -25.23 -8.71 2.52
C LEU A 131 -26.14 -9.89 2.14
N ARG A 132 -26.53 -10.73 3.10
CA ARG A 132 -27.49 -11.81 2.86
C ARG A 132 -28.83 -11.18 2.45
N PRO A 133 -29.36 -11.48 1.24
CA PRO A 133 -30.66 -10.96 0.85
C PRO A 133 -31.72 -11.37 1.87
N PRO A 134 -32.73 -10.53 2.15
CA PRO A 134 -33.88 -10.93 2.95
C PRO A 134 -34.44 -12.24 2.37
N ALA A 135 -34.87 -13.15 3.25
CA ALA A 135 -35.47 -14.41 2.82
C ALA A 135 -36.57 -14.11 1.78
N PRO A 136 -36.69 -14.90 0.70
CA PRO A 136 -37.78 -14.74 -0.24
C PRO A 136 -39.09 -14.67 0.55
N PRO A 137 -40.02 -13.77 0.19
CA PRO A 137 -41.30 -13.73 0.87
C PRO A 137 -41.90 -15.14 0.86
N ALA A 138 -42.42 -15.57 2.01
CA ALA A 138 -43.08 -16.87 2.12
C ALA A 138 -44.07 -17.01 0.95
N PRO A 139 -44.19 -18.22 0.34
CA PRO A 139 -45.18 -18.45 -0.69
C PRO A 139 -46.50 -17.91 -0.16
N ARG A 140 -47.07 -16.92 -0.85
CA ARG A 140 -48.40 -16.41 -0.46
C ARG A 140 -49.27 -17.65 -0.35
N PRO A 141 -49.95 -17.90 0.79
CA PRO A 141 -50.92 -18.99 0.85
C PRO A 141 -51.81 -18.74 -0.35
N ALA A 142 -51.88 -19.74 -1.26
CA ALA A 142 -52.69 -19.65 -2.45
C ALA A 142 -54.03 -19.14 -1.97
N GLY A 143 -54.36 -17.93 -2.41
CA GLY A 143 -55.57 -17.27 -1.97
C GLY A 143 -56.66 -18.30 -2.12
N THR A 144 -57.45 -18.47 -1.07
CA THR A 144 -58.85 -18.81 -1.22
C THR A 144 -59.37 -17.84 -2.28
N GLU A 145 -59.24 -18.25 -3.54
CA GLU A 145 -59.87 -17.64 -4.68
C GLU A 145 -61.34 -17.81 -4.34
N ARG A 146 -61.85 -16.77 -3.68
CA ARG A 146 -63.18 -16.70 -3.14
C ARG A 146 -64.05 -16.83 -4.36
N ARG A 147 -64.47 -18.08 -4.60
CA ARG A 147 -65.31 -18.55 -5.70
C ARG A 147 -66.28 -17.43 -6.02
N ARG A 148 -65.99 -16.67 -7.07
CA ARG A 148 -66.90 -15.65 -7.56
C ARG A 148 -68.09 -16.42 -8.11
N THR A 149 -69.09 -16.64 -7.27
CA THR A 149 -70.38 -17.16 -7.72
C THR A 149 -70.93 -16.14 -8.72
N PRO A 150 -71.23 -16.54 -9.97
CA PRO A 150 -71.87 -15.62 -10.90
C PRO A 150 -73.31 -15.40 -10.44
N ALA A 151 -73.53 -14.32 -9.69
CA ALA A 151 -74.87 -13.78 -9.46
C ALA A 151 -75.23 -12.95 -10.69
N GLY A 152 -75.95 -13.56 -11.64
CA GLY A 152 -76.34 -12.88 -12.88
C GLY A 152 -76.88 -13.83 -13.95
N ALA A 153 -77.83 -14.68 -13.59
CA ALA A 153 -78.64 -15.43 -14.55
C ALA A 153 -80.11 -15.34 -14.12
N GLY A 154 -80.89 -14.52 -14.82
CA GLY A 154 -82.32 -14.23 -14.57
C GLY A 154 -82.62 -12.83 -15.09
N ARG A 155 -82.94 -12.72 -16.38
CA ARG A 155 -84.31 -12.58 -16.96
C ARG A 155 -84.86 -11.18 -16.81
#